data_AF-A0A5C9DZT8-F1
#
_entry.id   AF-A0A5C9DZT8-F1
#
_cell.length_a   1.000
_cell.length_b   1.000
_cell.length_c   1.000
_cell.angle_alpha   90.00
_cell.angle_beta   90.00
_cell.angle_gamma   90.00
#
_symmetry.space_group_name_H-M   'P 1'
#
loop_
_entity.id
_entity.type
_entity.pdbx_description
1 polymer ?
#
loop_
_entity_poly.entity_id
_entity_poly.type
_entity_poly.pdbx_seq_one_letter_code
_entity_poly.pdbx_strand_id
1 'polypeptide(L)'
;MEYYNRIIKESFIIVIISSLIGLISGGVLSFNQGVFYSIPIILLILPSMNSLIGDISTVLVSRLTTHLYIGTLAPEIRRSERLKEDFLGILFTILLSLGALILLGYGLGIATQVEIINPFLVILVVSIDILFIFLILFVFLFISAVLLFKRGKDPNNTLIPIVTSLADFLTPLLLIILIQIFI
;
A
#
# COMPACT_ATOMS: atom_id res chain seq x y z
N MET A 1 33.71 -11.33 -1.72
CA MET A 1 32.98 -12.00 -2.82
C MET A 1 31.76 -12.78 -2.33
N GLU A 2 31.86 -13.60 -1.26
CA GLU A 2 30.70 -14.38 -0.77
C GLU A 2 29.50 -13.53 -0.33
N TYR A 3 29.73 -12.44 0.39
CA TYR A 3 28.66 -11.51 0.82
C TYR A 3 27.91 -10.88 -0.37
N TYR A 4 28.65 -10.47 -1.41
CA TYR A 4 28.08 -9.93 -2.64
C TYR A 4 27.21 -10.97 -3.35
N ASN A 5 27.70 -12.20 -3.53
CA ASN A 5 26.94 -13.29 -4.18
C ASN A 5 25.69 -13.67 -3.38
N ARG A 6 25.76 -13.60 -2.04
CA ARG A 6 24.61 -13.82 -1.17
C ARG A 6 23.53 -12.77 -1.37
N ILE A 7 23.90 -11.48 -1.37
CA ILE A 7 22.96 -10.38 -1.64
C ILE A 7 22.33 -10.54 -3.02
N ILE A 8 23.12 -10.79 -4.06
CA ILE A 8 22.60 -10.96 -5.41
C ILE A 8 21.61 -12.13 -5.46
N LYS A 9 21.92 -13.27 -4.84
CA LYS A 9 21.04 -14.45 -4.85
C LYS A 9 19.74 -14.23 -4.07
N GLU A 10 19.81 -13.60 -2.90
CA GLU A 10 18.63 -13.27 -2.09
C GLU A 10 17.75 -12.22 -2.79
N SER A 11 18.34 -11.14 -3.30
CA SER A 11 17.62 -10.09 -4.03
C SER A 11 17.03 -10.57 -5.35
N PHE A 12 17.71 -11.45 -6.08
CA PHE A 12 17.23 -11.96 -7.37
C PHE A 12 15.90 -12.70 -7.24
N ILE A 13 15.75 -13.54 -6.20
CA ILE A 13 14.50 -14.26 -5.94
C ILE A 13 13.37 -13.28 -5.60
N ILE A 14 13.65 -12.29 -4.75
CA ILE A 14 12.68 -11.28 -4.35
C ILE A 14 12.23 -10.46 -5.56
N VAL A 15 13.17 -10.02 -6.41
CA VAL A 15 12.89 -9.23 -7.60
C VAL A 15 12.02 -10.02 -8.57
N ILE A 16 12.33 -11.30 -8.84
CA ILE A 16 11.48 -12.15 -9.70
C ILE A 16 10.06 -12.23 -9.18
N ILE A 17 9.88 -12.47 -7.88
CA ILE A 17 8.55 -12.56 -7.27
C ILE A 17 7.81 -11.22 -7.40
N SER A 18 8.47 -10.10 -7.07
CA SER A 18 7.84 -8.78 -7.22
C SER A 18 7.49 -8.46 -8.67
N SER A 19 8.33 -8.84 -9.63
CA SER A 19 8.07 -8.62 -11.06
C SER A 19 6.89 -9.46 -11.54
N LEU A 20 6.76 -10.71 -11.09
CA LEU A 20 5.61 -11.55 -11.42
C LEU A 20 4.30 -10.96 -10.89
N ILE A 21 4.30 -10.46 -9.64
CA ILE A 21 3.14 -9.79 -9.07
C ILE A 21 2.83 -8.50 -9.84
N GLY A 22 3.86 -7.72 -10.19
CA GLY A 22 3.72 -6.51 -11.01
C GLY A 22 3.13 -6.79 -12.41
N LEU A 23 3.50 -7.91 -13.04
CA LEU A 23 2.92 -8.34 -14.31
C LEU A 23 1.42 -8.67 -14.17
N ILE A 24 1.03 -9.33 -13.07
CA ILE A 24 -0.37 -9.61 -12.78
C ILE A 24 -1.14 -8.30 -12.58
N SER A 25 -0.59 -7.37 -11.80
CA SER A 25 -1.20 -6.04 -11.59
C SER A 25 -1.38 -5.27 -12.90
N GLY A 26 -0.32 -5.17 -13.71
CA GLY A 26 -0.38 -4.52 -15.02
C GLY A 26 -1.38 -5.19 -15.96
N GLY A 27 -1.48 -6.53 -15.90
CA GLY A 27 -2.50 -7.29 -16.62
C GLY A 27 -3.92 -6.91 -16.19
N VAL A 28 -4.20 -6.87 -14.89
CA VAL A 28 -5.50 -6.44 -14.34
C VAL A 28 -5.86 -5.03 -14.81
N LEU A 29 -4.89 -4.11 -14.79
CA LEU A 29 -5.08 -2.75 -15.29
C LEU A 29 -5.41 -2.72 -16.79
N SER A 30 -4.66 -3.48 -17.60
CA SER A 30 -4.83 -3.54 -19.05
C SER A 30 -6.19 -4.13 -19.45
N PHE A 31 -6.62 -5.21 -18.80
CA PHE A 31 -7.94 -5.82 -19.06
C PHE A 31 -9.10 -4.89 -18.69
N ASN A 32 -8.91 -4.00 -17.71
CA ASN A 32 -9.95 -3.08 -17.23
C ASN A 32 -9.73 -1.63 -17.69
N GLN A 33 -8.91 -1.40 -18.72
CA GLN A 33 -8.60 -0.05 -19.21
C GLN A 33 -9.86 0.78 -19.54
N GLY A 34 -10.93 0.13 -20.03
CA GLY A 34 -12.20 0.79 -20.34
C GLY A 34 -12.84 1.48 -19.13
N VAL A 35 -12.72 0.87 -17.94
CA VAL A 35 -13.23 1.43 -16.67
C VAL A 35 -12.53 2.73 -16.34
N PHE A 36 -11.20 2.77 -16.53
CA PHE A 36 -10.39 3.93 -16.22
C PHE A 36 -10.52 5.06 -17.24
N TYR A 37 -10.77 4.74 -18.52
CA TYR A 37 -11.06 5.76 -19.53
C TYR A 37 -12.38 6.49 -19.29
N SER A 38 -13.34 5.85 -18.61
CA SER A 38 -14.58 6.51 -18.20
C SER A 38 -14.38 7.55 -17.09
N ILE A 39 -13.26 7.48 -16.33
CA ILE A 39 -12.96 8.38 -15.22
C ILE A 39 -11.47 8.77 -15.26
N PRO A 40 -11.06 9.63 -16.21
CA PRO A 40 -9.64 9.88 -16.46
C PRO A 40 -8.89 10.51 -15.27
N ILE A 41 -9.59 11.21 -14.38
CA ILE A 41 -9.00 11.77 -13.16
C ILE A 41 -8.42 10.69 -12.24
N ILE A 42 -8.98 9.47 -12.25
CA ILE A 42 -8.46 8.34 -11.47
C ILE A 42 -7.10 7.88 -12.00
N LEU A 43 -6.92 7.84 -13.33
CA LEU A 43 -5.63 7.49 -13.93
C LEU A 43 -4.52 8.49 -13.54
N LEU A 44 -4.87 9.75 -13.38
CA LEU A 44 -3.93 10.80 -12.98
C LEU A 44 -3.42 10.59 -11.54
N ILE A 45 -4.30 10.20 -10.61
CA ILE A 45 -3.97 10.06 -9.19
C ILE A 45 -3.52 8.64 -8.81
N LEU A 46 -3.80 7.63 -9.62
CA LEU A 46 -3.51 6.22 -9.34
C LEU A 46 -2.05 5.97 -8.95
N PRO A 47 -1.01 6.52 -9.63
CA PRO A 47 0.37 6.32 -9.20
C PRO A 47 0.64 6.84 -7.79
N SER A 48 0.07 7.99 -7.43
CA SER A 48 0.19 8.59 -6.10
C SER A 48 -0.56 7.81 -5.03
N MET A 49 -1.75 7.28 -5.35
CA MET A 49 -2.48 6.36 -4.45
C MET A 49 -1.65 5.11 -4.15
N ASN A 50 -1.08 4.53 -5.19
CA ASN A 50 -0.31 3.31 -5.08
C ASN A 50 0.98 3.51 -4.26
N SER A 51 1.69 4.62 -4.52
CA SER A 51 2.85 5.02 -3.71
C SER A 51 2.47 5.19 -2.23
N LEU A 52 1.36 5.89 -1.96
CA LEU A 52 0.92 6.18 -0.60
C LEU A 52 0.70 4.90 0.22
N ILE A 53 -0.01 3.92 -0.34
CA ILE A 53 -0.26 2.64 0.35
C ILE A 53 1.04 1.86 0.56
N GLY A 54 1.91 1.80 -0.45
CA GLY A 54 3.21 1.12 -0.36
C GLY A 54 4.12 1.74 0.71
N ASP A 55 4.18 3.08 0.75
CA ASP A 55 5.01 3.84 1.68
C ASP A 55 4.51 3.68 3.13
N ILE A 56 3.20 3.81 3.35
CA ILE A 56 2.60 3.62 4.67
C ILE A 56 2.84 2.19 5.18
N SER A 57 2.70 1.20 4.31
CA SER A 57 2.93 -0.20 4.67
C SER A 57 4.39 -0.45 5.03
N THR A 58 5.32 0.16 4.31
CA THR A 58 6.75 0.10 4.60
C THR A 58 7.10 0.77 5.93
N VAL A 59 6.50 1.94 6.22
CA VAL A 59 6.63 2.63 7.50
C VAL A 59 6.10 1.76 8.64
N LEU A 60 4.93 1.13 8.46
CA LEU A 60 4.36 0.23 9.46
C LEU A 60 5.29 -0.94 9.75
N VAL A 61 5.77 -1.64 8.72
CA VAL A 61 6.70 -2.78 8.88
C VAL A 61 7.93 -2.33 9.65
N SER A 62 8.53 -1.20 9.26
CA SER A 62 9.73 -0.67 9.90
C SER A 62 9.51 -0.37 11.38
N ARG A 63 8.39 0.28 11.72
CA ARG A 63 8.01 0.57 13.12
C ARG A 63 7.78 -0.70 13.92
N LEU A 64 7.01 -1.65 13.41
CA LEU A 64 6.76 -2.94 14.06
C LEU A 64 8.07 -3.68 14.34
N THR A 65 8.95 -3.74 13.34
CA THR A 65 10.28 -4.35 13.48
C THR A 65 11.08 -3.66 14.58
N THR A 66 11.18 -2.33 14.57
CA THR A 66 11.85 -1.59 15.64
C THR A 66 11.26 -1.89 17.01
N HIS A 67 9.93 -1.89 17.14
CA HIS A 67 9.25 -2.16 18.40
C HIS A 67 9.54 -3.55 18.96
N LEU A 68 9.61 -4.56 18.09
CA LEU A 68 9.98 -5.94 18.43
C LEU A 68 11.44 -6.03 18.91
N TYR A 69 12.38 -5.38 18.20
CA TYR A 69 13.80 -5.42 18.56
C TYR A 69 14.13 -4.68 19.86
N ILE A 70 13.50 -3.54 20.12
CA ILE A 70 13.73 -2.77 21.36
C ILE A 70 12.87 -3.26 22.53
N GLY A 71 12.00 -4.25 22.31
CA GLY A 71 11.15 -4.85 23.35
C GLY A 71 9.97 -3.99 23.82
N THR A 72 9.61 -2.94 23.08
CA THR A 72 8.42 -2.12 23.36
C THR A 72 7.13 -2.78 22.88
N LEU A 73 7.24 -3.74 21.96
CA LEU A 73 6.16 -4.64 21.57
C LEU A 73 6.61 -6.08 21.84
N ALA A 74 5.83 -6.80 22.66
CA ALA A 74 6.08 -8.21 22.88
C ALA A 74 5.91 -8.99 21.56
N PRO A 75 6.72 -10.03 21.31
CA PRO A 75 6.55 -10.89 20.15
C PRO A 75 5.34 -11.81 20.37
N GLU A 76 4.15 -11.25 20.51
CA GLU A 76 2.89 -11.95 20.71
C GLU A 76 1.79 -11.25 19.92
N ILE A 77 0.86 -12.02 19.36
CA ILE A 77 -0.29 -11.46 18.62
C ILE A 77 -1.31 -11.00 19.66
N ARG A 78 -1.04 -9.85 20.26
CA ARG A 78 -1.87 -9.24 21.29
C ARG A 78 -1.96 -7.73 21.05
N ARG A 79 -3.12 -7.16 21.36
CA ARG A 79 -3.30 -5.71 21.38
C ARG A 79 -2.37 -5.11 22.44
N SER A 80 -1.66 -4.05 22.08
CA SER A 80 -0.86 -3.23 22.98
C SER A 80 -1.22 -1.76 22.78
N GLU A 81 -0.99 -0.92 23.80
CA GLU A 81 -1.17 0.53 23.65
C GLU A 81 -0.26 1.08 22.55
N ARG A 82 0.96 0.54 22.45
CA ARG A 82 1.89 0.93 21.39
C ARG A 82 1.36 0.65 19.99
N LEU A 83 0.70 -0.50 19.78
CA LEU A 83 0.08 -0.83 18.50
C LEU A 83 -1.08 0.12 18.17
N LYS A 84 -1.84 0.57 19.18
CA LYS A 84 -2.90 1.57 18.98
C LYS A 84 -2.33 2.94 18.61
N GLU A 85 -1.25 3.36 19.27
CA GLU A 85 -0.56 4.61 18.96
C GLU A 85 -0.05 4.61 17.51
N ASP A 86 0.57 3.52 17.06
CA ASP A 86 1.01 3.38 15.67
C ASP A 86 -0.17 3.37 14.70
N PHE A 87 -1.26 2.67 15.02
CA PHE A 87 -2.48 2.69 14.21
C PHE A 87 -3.03 4.11 14.04
N LEU A 88 -3.21 4.84 15.15
CA LEU A 88 -3.74 6.20 15.13
C LEU A 88 -2.80 7.18 14.44
N GLY A 89 -1.50 7.06 14.67
CA GLY A 89 -0.49 7.90 14.02
C GLY A 89 -0.48 7.69 12.50
N ILE A 90 -0.51 6.46 12.04
CA ILE A 90 -0.54 6.14 10.61
C ILE A 90 -1.89 6.53 10.00
N LEU A 91 -3.00 6.30 10.70
CA LEU A 91 -4.32 6.74 10.26
C LEU A 91 -4.37 8.26 10.07
N PHE A 92 -3.80 9.02 11.01
CA PHE A 92 -3.70 10.47 10.88
C PHE A 92 -2.85 10.88 9.68
N THR A 93 -1.70 10.22 9.45
CA THR A 93 -0.89 10.43 8.24
C THR A 93 -1.68 10.12 6.97
N ILE A 94 -2.45 9.04 6.92
CA ILE A 94 -3.33 8.70 5.79
C ILE A 94 -4.34 9.81 5.53
N LEU A 95 -5.02 10.30 6.56
CA LEU A 95 -6.05 11.34 6.40
C LEU A 95 -5.44 12.65 5.86
N LEU A 96 -4.26 13.04 6.34
CA LEU A 96 -3.53 14.19 5.82
C LEU A 96 -3.11 13.98 4.36
N SER A 97 -2.55 12.81 4.06
CA SER A 97 -2.09 12.48 2.71
C SER A 97 -3.25 12.34 1.72
N LEU A 98 -4.42 11.85 2.15
CA LEU A 98 -5.66 11.86 1.38
C LEU A 98 -6.09 13.29 1.05
N GLY A 99 -6.07 14.18 2.04
CA GLY A 99 -6.36 15.60 1.81
C GLY A 99 -5.41 16.21 0.78
N ALA A 100 -4.11 15.96 0.91
CA ALA A 100 -3.10 16.41 -0.04
C ALA A 100 -3.30 15.81 -1.45
N LEU A 101 -3.58 14.50 -1.54
CA LEU A 101 -3.85 13.79 -2.79
C LEU A 101 -5.05 14.38 -3.51
N ILE A 102 -6.15 14.65 -2.80
CA ILE A 102 -7.35 15.25 -3.38
C ILE A 102 -7.04 16.67 -3.86
N LEU A 103 -6.43 17.51 -3.03
CA LEU A 103 -6.11 18.90 -3.40
C LEU A 103 -5.19 18.97 -4.62
N LEU A 104 -4.11 18.18 -4.64
CA LEU A 104 -3.16 18.14 -5.74
C LEU A 104 -3.74 17.48 -6.99
N GLY A 105 -4.47 16.37 -6.83
CA GLY A 105 -5.11 15.65 -7.92
C GLY A 105 -6.13 16.52 -8.66
N TYR A 106 -6.97 17.26 -7.93
CA TYR A 106 -7.90 18.20 -8.53
C TYR A 106 -7.20 19.40 -9.16
N GLY A 107 -6.19 19.96 -8.49
CA GLY A 107 -5.40 21.06 -9.04
C GLY A 107 -4.73 20.69 -10.37
N LEU A 108 -4.16 19.48 -10.44
CA LEU A 108 -3.59 18.93 -11.68
C LEU A 108 -4.66 18.61 -12.72
N GLY A 109 -5.81 18.07 -12.32
CA GLY A 109 -6.94 17.81 -13.22
C GLY A 109 -7.40 19.08 -13.94
N ILE A 110 -7.53 20.19 -13.21
CA ILE A 110 -7.85 21.51 -13.78
C ILE A 110 -6.73 21.99 -14.70
N ALA A 111 -5.47 21.88 -14.28
CA ALA A 111 -4.32 22.34 -15.08
C ALA A 111 -4.13 21.54 -16.39
N THR A 112 -4.49 20.26 -16.38
CA THR A 112 -4.39 19.36 -17.55
C THR A 112 -5.67 19.28 -18.36
N GLN A 113 -6.71 20.02 -17.97
CA GLN A 113 -8.05 20.00 -18.58
C GLN A 113 -8.69 18.60 -18.63
N VAL A 114 -8.36 17.76 -17.65
CA VAL A 114 -8.98 16.45 -17.47
C VAL A 114 -10.40 16.65 -16.94
N GLU A 115 -11.37 15.98 -17.56
CA GLU A 115 -12.76 16.01 -17.11
C GLU A 115 -12.90 15.35 -15.73
N ILE A 116 -13.53 16.07 -14.79
CA ILE A 116 -13.79 15.59 -13.43
C ILE A 116 -15.29 15.28 -13.31
N ILE A 117 -15.64 14.03 -13.57
CA ILE A 117 -17.01 13.54 -13.46
C ILE A 117 -17.28 13.17 -12.00
N ASN A 118 -18.35 13.72 -11.42
CA ASN A 118 -18.84 13.46 -10.07
C ASN A 118 -17.73 13.46 -8.98
N PRO A 119 -17.22 14.65 -8.62
CA PRO A 119 -16.05 14.78 -7.75
C PRO A 119 -16.22 14.14 -6.36
N PHE A 120 -17.42 14.23 -5.79
CA PHE A 120 -17.73 13.61 -4.50
C PHE A 120 -17.60 12.09 -4.54
N LEU A 121 -18.02 11.48 -5.65
CA LEU A 121 -17.95 10.03 -5.82
C LEU A 121 -16.49 9.58 -5.98
N VAL A 122 -15.68 10.30 -6.77
CA VAL A 122 -14.24 10.03 -6.90
C VAL A 122 -13.55 10.09 -5.52
N ILE A 123 -13.83 11.13 -4.73
CA ILE A 123 -13.29 11.26 -3.37
C ILE A 123 -13.72 10.07 -2.49
N LEU A 124 -14.99 9.67 -2.57
CA LEU A 124 -15.52 8.55 -1.80
C LEU A 124 -14.80 7.24 -2.16
N VAL A 125 -14.71 6.92 -3.45
CA VAL A 125 -14.08 5.70 -3.96
C VAL A 125 -12.60 5.64 -3.56
N VAL A 126 -11.85 6.73 -3.77
CA VAL A 126 -10.42 6.82 -3.39
C VAL A 126 -10.23 6.67 -1.88
N SER A 127 -11.11 7.28 -1.08
CA SER A 127 -11.04 7.20 0.37
C SER A 127 -11.34 5.79 0.88
N ILE A 128 -12.37 5.14 0.32
CA ILE A 128 -12.71 3.75 0.67
C ILE A 128 -11.55 2.82 0.30
N ASP A 129 -10.99 2.97 -0.90
CA ASP A 129 -9.87 2.16 -1.39
C ASP A 129 -8.67 2.20 -0.42
N ILE A 130 -8.17 3.41 -0.14
CA ILE A 130 -6.99 3.61 0.71
C ILE A 130 -7.24 3.16 2.15
N LEU A 131 -8.39 3.52 2.75
CA LEU A 131 -8.70 3.17 4.14
C LEU A 131 -8.92 1.67 4.32
N PHE A 132 -9.56 1.02 3.36
CA PHE A 132 -9.83 -0.41 3.41
C PHE A 132 -8.55 -1.22 3.25
N ILE A 133 -7.70 -0.88 2.28
CA ILE A 133 -6.41 -1.55 2.09
C ILE A 133 -5.53 -1.33 3.31
N PHE A 134 -5.48 -0.11 3.86
CA PHE A 134 -4.74 0.17 5.09
C PHE A 134 -5.18 -0.74 6.24
N LEU A 135 -6.49 -0.89 6.48
CA LEU A 135 -7.00 -1.72 7.58
C LEU A 135 -6.57 -3.18 7.42
N ILE A 136 -6.68 -3.73 6.21
CA ILE A 136 -6.27 -5.10 5.89
C ILE A 136 -4.76 -5.28 6.10
N LEU A 137 -3.95 -4.39 5.49
CA LEU A 137 -2.51 -4.46 5.57
C LEU A 137 -2.00 -4.24 6.99
N PHE A 138 -2.65 -3.39 7.79
CA PHE A 138 -2.26 -3.17 9.17
C PHE A 138 -2.30 -4.47 9.98
N VAL A 139 -3.42 -5.19 9.91
CA VAL A 139 -3.60 -6.47 10.62
C VAL A 139 -2.66 -7.53 10.06
N PHE A 140 -2.59 -7.65 8.74
CA PHE A 140 -1.74 -8.63 8.07
C PHE A 140 -0.26 -8.45 8.41
N LEU A 141 0.26 -7.22 8.35
CA LEU A 141 1.64 -6.91 8.64
C LEU A 141 1.98 -7.08 10.11
N PHE A 142 1.08 -6.68 11.02
CA PHE A 142 1.28 -6.92 12.45
C PHE A 142 1.48 -8.41 12.76
N ILE A 143 0.55 -9.25 12.30
CA ILE A 143 0.62 -10.70 12.53
C ILE A 143 1.88 -11.27 11.89
N SER A 144 2.16 -10.90 10.64
CA SER A 144 3.31 -11.43 9.90
C SER A 144 4.64 -11.00 10.52
N ALA A 145 4.75 -9.77 11.01
CA ALA A 145 5.96 -9.26 11.67
C ALA A 145 6.27 -10.04 12.95
N VAL A 146 5.26 -10.27 13.79
CA VAL A 146 5.41 -11.08 15.01
C VAL A 146 5.84 -12.52 14.66
N LEU A 147 5.23 -13.14 13.65
CA LEU A 147 5.57 -14.52 13.24
C LEU A 147 6.98 -14.63 12.66
N LEU A 148 7.40 -13.67 11.84
CA LEU A 148 8.75 -13.63 11.27
C LEU A 148 9.81 -13.42 12.35
N PHE A 149 9.56 -12.48 13.26
CA PHE A 149 10.45 -12.20 14.38
C PHE A 149 10.62 -13.41 15.30
N LYS A 150 9.52 -14.13 15.63
CA LYS A 150 9.59 -15.40 16.36
C LYS A 150 10.44 -16.48 15.68
N ARG A 151 10.52 -16.44 14.35
CA ARG A 151 11.34 -17.36 13.54
C ARG A 151 12.78 -16.88 13.38
N GLY A 152 13.19 -15.81 14.07
CA GLY A 152 14.52 -15.22 13.98
C GLY A 152 14.81 -14.53 12.64
N LYS A 153 13.77 -14.23 11.85
CA LYS A 153 13.90 -13.50 10.58
C LYS A 153 13.56 -12.04 10.79
N ASP A 154 14.35 -11.17 10.18
CA ASP A 154 14.05 -9.73 10.15
C ASP A 154 12.79 -9.49 9.29
N PRO A 155 11.70 -8.95 9.89
CA PRO A 155 10.49 -8.65 9.13
C PRO A 155 10.73 -7.61 8.03
N ASN A 156 11.67 -6.68 8.16
CA ASN A 156 11.96 -5.68 7.13
C ASN A 156 12.43 -6.34 5.82
N ASN A 157 13.33 -7.33 5.93
CA ASN A 157 13.90 -8.01 4.76
C ASN A 157 12.89 -8.85 3.98
N THR A 158 11.77 -9.23 4.62
CA THR A 158 10.77 -10.10 4.01
C THR A 158 9.48 -9.35 3.67
N LEU A 159 8.95 -8.56 4.61
CA LEU A 159 7.64 -7.94 4.47
C LEU A 159 7.65 -6.69 3.60
N ILE A 160 8.72 -5.89 3.58
CA ILE A 160 8.76 -4.67 2.76
C ILE A 160 8.59 -5.02 1.27
N PRO A 161 9.38 -5.94 0.67
CA PRO A 161 9.21 -6.28 -0.75
C PRO A 161 7.87 -6.94 -1.05
N ILE A 162 7.35 -7.75 -0.11
CA ILE A 162 6.05 -8.43 -0.29
C ILE A 162 4.91 -7.41 -0.25
N VAL A 163 4.93 -6.47 0.69
CA VAL A 163 3.82 -5.54 0.87
C VAL A 163 3.77 -4.47 -0.20
N THR A 164 4.91 -4.00 -0.70
CA THR A 164 4.94 -3.09 -1.86
C THR A 164 4.35 -3.77 -3.09
N SER A 165 4.76 -5.01 -3.37
CA SER A 165 4.17 -5.81 -4.48
C SER A 165 2.67 -6.05 -4.29
N LEU A 166 2.23 -6.33 -3.05
CA LEU A 166 0.81 -6.48 -2.75
C LEU A 166 0.05 -5.16 -2.90
N ALA A 167 0.60 -4.03 -2.46
CA ALA A 167 0.00 -2.72 -2.65
C ALA A 167 -0.18 -2.40 -4.14
N ASP A 168 0.86 -2.66 -4.94
CA ASP A 168 0.84 -2.49 -6.40
C ASP A 168 -0.26 -3.29 -7.08
N PHE A 169 -0.66 -4.43 -6.51
CA PHE A 169 -1.73 -5.26 -7.04
C PHE A 169 -3.11 -4.92 -6.45
N LEU A 170 -3.19 -4.76 -5.13
CA LEU A 170 -4.46 -4.58 -4.41
C LEU A 170 -5.09 -3.21 -4.67
N THR A 171 -4.28 -2.16 -4.76
CA THR A 171 -4.75 -0.78 -5.00
C THR A 171 -5.54 -0.69 -6.31
N PRO A 172 -4.98 -1.03 -7.49
CA PRO A 172 -5.75 -0.98 -8.71
C PRO A 172 -6.90 -1.98 -8.75
N LEU A 173 -6.74 -3.18 -8.16
CA LEU A 173 -7.78 -4.20 -8.16
C LEU A 173 -9.04 -3.74 -7.40
N LEU A 174 -8.86 -3.26 -6.16
CA LEU A 174 -9.97 -2.79 -5.35
C LEU A 174 -10.60 -1.55 -5.96
N LEU A 175 -9.79 -0.65 -6.52
CA LEU A 175 -10.27 0.54 -7.20
C LEU A 175 -11.17 0.20 -8.39
N ILE A 176 -10.80 -0.79 -9.22
CA ILE A 176 -11.65 -1.29 -10.33
C ILE A 176 -12.98 -1.80 -9.78
N ILE A 177 -12.95 -2.61 -8.71
CA ILE A 177 -14.15 -3.17 -8.09
C ILE A 177 -15.06 -2.05 -7.57
N LEU A 178 -14.49 -1.05 -6.89
CA LEU A 178 -15.25 0.08 -6.35
C LEU A 178 -15.85 0.93 -7.47
N ILE A 179 -15.11 1.19 -8.55
CA ILE A 179 -15.65 1.89 -9.71
C ILE A 179 -16.85 1.13 -10.28
N GLN A 180 -16.73 -0.18 -10.52
CA GLN A 180 -17.83 -0.99 -11.07
C GLN A 180 -19.07 -1.06 -10.16
N ILE A 181 -18.90 -0.93 -8.85
CA ILE A 181 -20.01 -0.95 -7.88
C ILE A 181 -20.70 0.41 -7.79
N PHE A 182 -19.93 1.50 -7.79
CA PHE A 182 -20.43 2.84 -7.48
C PHE A 182 -20.66 3.72 -8.71
N ILE A 183 -20.10 3.38 -9.88
CA ILE A 183 -20.11 4.18 -11.12
C ILE A 183 -20.60 3.33 -12.29
#